data_AF-A0AAU3WL87-F1
#
_entry.id   AF-A0AAU3WL87-F1
#
_cell.length_a   1.000
_cell.length_b   1.000
_cell.length_c   1.000
_cell.angle_alpha   90.00
_cell.angle_beta   90.00
_cell.angle_gamma   90.00
#
_symmetry.space_group_name_H-M   'P 1'
#
loop_
_entity.id
_entity.type
_entity.pdbx_description
1 polymer ?
#
loop_
_entity_poly.entity_id
_entity_poly.type
_entity_poly.pdbx_seq_one_letter_code
_entity_poly.pdbx_strand_id
1 'polypeptide(L)'
;MSFQAYLDKIEDKTGLTPREFIALAGERGFDEPATKAGAILEWLKQDYDLGRGHGMALVHVIKNGAKIDAKHVGSTGSHRDESDTLWLDGKQDRQS
;
A
#
# COMPACT_ATOMS: atom_id res chain seq x y z
N MET A 1 -9.26 -5.43 10.36
CA MET A 1 -9.09 -4.37 9.34
C MET A 1 -8.47 -5.01 8.13
N SER A 2 -9.00 -4.72 6.95
CA SER A 2 -8.51 -5.27 5.69
C SER A 2 -7.25 -4.53 5.21
N PHE A 3 -6.55 -5.06 4.21
CA PHE A 3 -5.41 -4.40 3.59
C PHE A 3 -5.83 -3.06 2.99
N GLN A 4 -6.96 -3.03 2.29
CA GLN A 4 -7.49 -1.82 1.68
C GLN A 4 -7.74 -0.72 2.71
N ALA A 5 -8.23 -1.06 3.90
CA ALA A 5 -8.44 -0.10 4.98
C ALA A 5 -7.13 0.57 5.47
N TYR A 6 -5.97 -0.08 5.30
CA TYR A 6 -4.68 0.56 5.57
C TYR A 6 -4.30 1.56 4.48
N LEU A 7 -4.55 1.23 3.21
CA LEU A 7 -4.29 2.12 2.09
C LEU A 7 -5.18 3.38 2.15
N ASP A 8 -6.46 3.20 2.44
CA ASP A 8 -7.41 4.31 2.56
C ASP A 8 -7.00 5.25 3.71
N LYS A 9 -6.52 4.71 4.84
CA LYS A 9 -5.97 5.50 5.95
C LYS A 9 -4.67 6.23 5.63
N ILE A 10 -3.86 5.70 4.73
CA ILE A 10 -2.63 6.35 4.26
C ILE A 10 -3.00 7.54 3.39
N GLU A 11 -3.94 7.36 2.48
CA GLU A 11 -4.49 8.44 1.66
C GLU A 11 -5.11 9.54 2.55
N ASP A 12 -5.90 9.17 3.56
CA ASP A 12 -6.48 10.13 4.52
C ASP A 12 -5.43 10.96 5.25
N LYS A 13 -4.25 10.39 5.52
CA LYS A 13 -3.17 11.05 6.26
C LYS A 13 -2.27 11.91 5.39
N THR A 14 -2.03 11.46 4.17
CA THR A 14 -0.99 12.01 3.30
C THR A 14 -1.56 12.82 2.14
N GLY A 15 -2.85 12.64 1.83
CA GLY A 15 -3.49 13.20 0.65
C GLY A 15 -3.06 12.53 -0.66
N LEU A 16 -2.23 11.48 -0.60
CA LEU A 16 -1.70 10.77 -1.76
C LEU A 16 -2.29 9.37 -1.87
N THR A 17 -2.63 9.00 -3.09
CA THR A 17 -3.11 7.67 -3.44
C THR A 17 -1.98 6.64 -3.39
N PRO A 18 -2.30 5.35 -3.18
CA PRO A 18 -1.32 4.28 -3.26
C PRO A 18 -0.57 4.23 -4.61
N ARG A 19 -1.23 4.58 -5.72
CA ARG A 19 -0.60 4.65 -7.05
C ARG A 19 0.44 5.76 -7.14
N GLU A 20 0.17 6.93 -6.57
CA GLU A 20 1.15 8.02 -6.51
C GLU A 20 2.38 7.60 -5.70
N PHE A 21 2.20 6.87 -4.59
CA PHE A 21 3.34 6.31 -3.85
C PHE A 21 4.18 5.33 -4.66
N ILE A 22 3.57 4.51 -5.53
CA ILE A 22 4.33 3.64 -6.44
C ILE A 22 5.16 4.47 -7.41
N ALA A 23 4.57 5.51 -8.02
CA ALA A 23 5.29 6.39 -8.93
C ALA A 23 6.48 7.08 -8.24
N LEU A 24 6.25 7.66 -7.06
CA LEU A 24 7.28 8.29 -6.24
C LEU A 24 8.37 7.31 -5.79
N ALA A 25 8.00 6.07 -5.51
CA ALA A 25 8.95 5.01 -5.20
C ALA A 25 9.83 4.66 -6.42
N GLY A 26 9.24 4.56 -7.62
CA GLY A 26 9.97 4.33 -8.87
C GLY A 26 10.95 5.46 -9.19
N GLU A 27 10.54 6.72 -9.03
CA GLU A 27 11.44 7.88 -9.18
C GLU A 27 12.65 7.84 -8.23
N ARG A 28 12.52 7.14 -7.10
CA ARG A 28 13.56 6.97 -6.08
C ARG A 28 14.34 5.65 -6.19
N GLY A 29 14.01 4.78 -7.15
CA GLY A 29 14.62 3.45 -7.32
C GLY A 29 14.19 2.43 -6.26
N PHE A 30 13.05 2.66 -5.59
CA PHE A 30 12.54 1.77 -4.55
C PHE A 30 11.71 0.59 -5.06
N ASP A 31 11.41 0.55 -6.36
CA ASP A 31 10.78 -0.56 -7.07
C ASP A 31 11.77 -1.69 -7.44
N GLU A 32 13.08 -1.47 -7.25
CA GLU A 32 14.08 -2.51 -7.48
C GLU A 32 13.92 -3.71 -6.52
N PRO A 33 14.07 -4.97 -6.99
CA PRO A 33 13.98 -6.15 -6.14
C PRO A 33 14.95 -6.14 -4.95
N ALA A 34 16.13 -5.54 -5.15
CA ALA A 34 17.19 -5.41 -4.16
C ALA A 34 16.86 -4.41 -3.05
N THR A 35 15.90 -3.50 -3.28
CA THR A 35 15.50 -2.49 -2.29
C THR A 35 14.89 -3.18 -1.06
N LYS A 36 15.49 -2.88 0.09
CA LYS A 36 15.04 -3.42 1.38
C LYS A 36 13.80 -2.67 1.85
N ALA A 37 12.86 -3.41 2.41
CA ALA A 37 11.66 -2.84 3.04
C ALA A 37 12.00 -1.73 4.07
N GLY A 38 13.11 -1.88 4.81
CA GLY A 38 13.57 -0.88 5.76
C GLY A 38 13.86 0.49 5.14
N ALA A 39 14.44 0.55 3.94
CA ALA A 39 14.74 1.80 3.26
C ALA A 39 13.46 2.53 2.84
N ILE A 40 12.48 1.79 2.33
CA ILE A 40 11.16 2.33 1.98
C ILE A 40 10.45 2.83 3.25
N LEU A 41 10.47 2.06 4.34
CA LEU A 41 9.86 2.48 5.61
C LEU A 41 10.50 3.75 6.19
N GLU A 42 11.82 3.87 6.09
CA GLU A 42 12.55 5.06 6.53
C GLU A 42 12.13 6.28 5.72
N TRP A 43 12.09 6.16 4.38
CA TRP A 43 11.57 7.19 3.51
C TRP A 43 10.13 7.60 3.86
N LEU A 44 9.22 6.63 3.97
CA LEU A 44 7.81 6.89 4.27
C LEU A 44 7.63 7.57 5.64
N LYS A 45 8.48 7.25 6.60
CA LYS A 45 8.50 7.91 7.90
C LYS A 45 9.05 9.33 7.82
N GLN A 46 10.14 9.55 7.10
CA GLN A 46 10.81 10.85 7.00
C GLN A 46 9.96 11.87 6.24
N ASP A 47 9.37 11.47 5.12
CA ASP A 47 8.68 12.39 4.21
C ASP A 47 7.19 12.53 4.54
N TYR A 48 6.57 11.51 5.15
CA TYR A 48 5.11 11.43 5.33
C TYR A 48 4.66 11.04 6.76
N ASP A 49 5.58 10.94 7.72
CA ASP A 49 5.32 10.51 9.11
C ASP A 49 4.56 9.16 9.20
N LEU A 50 4.77 8.28 8.22
CA LEU A 50 4.12 6.97 8.19
C LEU A 50 4.89 5.97 9.05
N GLY A 51 4.32 5.67 10.22
CA GLY A 51 4.81 4.58 11.07
C GLY A 51 4.71 3.20 10.41
N ARG A 52 5.47 2.24 10.95
CA ARG A 52 5.65 0.88 10.40
C ARG A 52 4.34 0.15 10.03
N GLY A 53 3.27 0.33 10.81
CA GLY A 53 1.98 -0.32 10.54
C GLY A 53 1.36 0.08 9.19
N HIS A 54 1.38 1.37 8.86
CA HIS A 54 0.89 1.88 7.58
C HIS A 54 1.94 1.70 6.49
N GLY A 55 3.21 1.97 6.80
CA GLY A 55 4.29 1.87 5.83
C GLY A 55 4.46 0.48 5.23
N MET A 56 4.19 -0.60 5.99
CA MET A 56 4.26 -1.96 5.46
C MET A 56 3.23 -2.27 4.36
N ALA A 57 2.06 -1.61 4.40
CA ALA A 57 1.07 -1.76 3.33
C ALA A 57 1.60 -1.17 2.01
N LEU A 58 2.21 0.02 2.06
CA LEU A 58 2.85 0.63 0.90
C LEU A 58 4.07 -0.16 0.43
N VAL A 59 4.91 -0.67 1.33
CA VAL A 59 6.05 -1.53 0.96
C VAL A 59 5.57 -2.71 0.12
N HIS A 60 4.48 -3.38 0.53
CA HIS A 60 3.95 -4.49 -0.23
C HIS A 60 3.47 -4.05 -1.62
N VAL A 61 2.73 -2.95 -1.70
CA VAL A 61 2.20 -2.41 -2.97
C VAL A 61 3.32 -1.94 -3.91
N ILE A 62 4.35 -1.29 -3.40
CA ILE A 62 5.51 -0.83 -4.18
C ILE A 62 6.26 -2.02 -4.77
N LYS A 63 6.45 -3.10 -3.99
CA LYS A 63 7.24 -4.25 -4.43
C LYS A 63 6.45 -5.28 -5.26
N ASN A 64 5.14 -5.39 -5.04
CA ASN A 64 4.33 -6.46 -5.63
C ASN A 64 3.15 -5.94 -6.48
N GLY A 65 2.94 -4.63 -6.53
CA GLY A 65 1.81 -4.00 -7.21
C GLY A 65 0.48 -4.21 -6.49
N ALA A 66 -0.62 -4.05 -7.24
CA ALA A 66 -1.99 -4.17 -6.74
C ALA A 66 -2.40 -5.60 -6.34
N LYS A 67 -1.60 -6.62 -6.69
CA LYS A 67 -1.95 -8.01 -6.41
C LYS A 67 -1.62 -8.36 -4.97
N ILE A 68 -2.62 -8.84 -4.24
CA ILE A 68 -2.42 -9.54 -2.98
C ILE A 68 -2.51 -11.04 -3.22
N ASP A 69 -1.61 -11.78 -2.58
CA ASP A 69 -1.59 -13.24 -2.66
C ASP A 69 -2.93 -13.80 -2.16
N ALA A 70 -3.48 -14.83 -2.82
CA ALA A 70 -4.78 -15.42 -2.54
C ALA A 70 -4.94 -15.86 -1.06
N LYS A 71 -3.84 -16.05 -0.31
CA LYS A 71 -3.88 -16.26 1.15
C LYS A 71 -4.42 -15.08 1.96
N HIS A 72 -4.56 -13.88 1.37
CA HIS A 72 -5.21 -12.70 1.95
C HIS A 72 -6.67 -12.53 1.50
N VAL A 73 -7.14 -13.43 0.63
CA VAL A 73 -8.44 -13.38 -0.04
C VAL A 73 -9.20 -14.67 0.29
N GLY A 74 -10.49 -14.62 0.58
CA GLY A 74 -11.35 -15.81 0.60
C GLY A 74 -10.97 -17.01 1.50
N SER A 75 -10.67 -16.84 2.79
CA SER A 75 -10.79 -17.95 3.75
C SER A 75 -11.39 -17.47 5.07
N THR A 76 -12.65 -17.86 5.28
CA THR A 76 -13.42 -17.93 6.54
C THR A 76 -12.89 -17.11 7.73
N GLY A 77 -13.00 -15.77 7.66
CA GLY A 77 -12.72 -14.91 8.81
C GLY A 77 -13.12 -13.46 8.54
N SER A 78 -13.78 -12.82 9.50
CA SER A 78 -14.41 -11.48 9.44
C SER A 78 -13.46 -10.28 9.20
N HIS A 79 -12.27 -10.52 8.63
CA HIS A 79 -11.17 -9.56 8.55
C HIS A 79 -10.39 -9.62 7.22
N ARG A 80 -11.02 -9.86 6.07
CA ARG A 80 -10.33 -9.89 4.76
C ARG A 80 -10.96 -8.94 3.73
N ASP A 81 -10.15 -8.57 2.73
CA ASP A 81 -10.54 -7.77 1.57
C ASP A 81 -11.46 -8.57 0.63
N GLU A 82 -12.39 -7.87 -0.03
CA GLU A 82 -13.41 -8.46 -0.90
C GLU A 82 -12.85 -8.95 -2.26
N SER A 83 -11.66 -8.50 -2.63
CA SER A 83 -10.98 -8.80 -3.89
C SER A 83 -9.50 -9.13 -3.67
N ASP A 84 -8.91 -9.90 -4.59
CA ASP A 84 -7.46 -10.15 -4.68
C ASP A 84 -6.66 -9.00 -5.30
N THR A 85 -7.38 -7.98 -5.75
CA THR A 85 -6.83 -6.79 -6.37
C THR A 85 -7.14 -5.58 -5.51
N LEU A 86 -6.08 -4.92 -5.03
CA LEU A 86 -6.17 -3.68 -4.26
C LEU A 86 -6.55 -2.52 -5.17
N TRP A 87 -7.39 -1.63 -4.67
CA TRP A 87 -7.69 -0.37 -5.32
C TRP A 87 -6.61 0.66 -4.99
N LEU A 88 -5.85 1.06 -6.01
CA LEU A 88 -4.69 1.95 -5.85
C LEU A 88 -4.95 3.39 -6.33
N ASP A 89 -6.02 3.62 -7.08
CA ASP A 89 -6.38 4.92 -7.67
C ASP A 89 -7.04 5.88 -6.69
N GLY A 90 -7.09 5.52 -5.40
CA GLY A 90 -7.65 6.34 -4.35
C GLY A 90 -9.11 6.04 -4.04
N LYS A 91 -9.53 6.26 -2.79
CA LYS A 91 -10.84 5.84 -2.28
C LYS A 91 -12.03 6.46 -3.03
N GLN A 92 -11.85 7.62 -3.63
CA GLN A 92 -12.91 8.36 -4.32
C GLN A 92 -13.28 7.73 -5.67
N ASP A 93 -12.30 7.18 -6.38
CA ASP A 93 -12.52 6.58 -7.71
C ASP A 93 -13.12 5.17 -7.64
N ARG A 94 -13.23 4.56 -6.44
CA ARG A 94 -13.78 3.21 -6.24
C ARG A 94 -15.30 3.15 -6.42
N GLN A 95 -16.00 4.28 -6.34
CA GLN A 95 -17.46 4.37 -6.48
C GLN A 95 -17.85 4.85 -7.87
N SER A 96 -17.75 3.98 -8.87
CA SER A 96 -18.33 4.18 -10.20
C SER A 96 -19.07 2.94 -10.65
#